data_AF-A0A9D6UVE7-F1
#
_entry.id   AF-A0A9D6UVE7-F1
#
_cell.length_a   1.000
_cell.length_b   1.000
_cell.length_c   1.000
_cell.angle_alpha   90.00
_cell.angle_beta   90.00
_cell.angle_gamma   90.00
#
_symmetry.space_group_name_H-M   'P 1'
#
loop_
_entity.id
_entity.type
_entity.pdbx_description
1 polymer ?
#
loop_
_entity_poly.entity_id
_entity_poly.type
_entity_poly.pdbx_seq_one_letter_code
_entity_poly.pdbx_strand_id
1 'polypeptide(L)'
;MQLRVEPRRARHALVVLVALAVAGAHMFTGPQYRGPLRWFVTGYVIDILLPFSSYFLLVAAEEDCAALRRWWVKVLVVCAVMSTAEIAQYAGRPIFGRTYDPWDFAAYAGGALLAAWADRVLLPRVFGFWARGE
;
A
#
# COMPACT_ATOMS: atom_id res chain seq x y z
N MET A 1 -4.69 31.52 18.42
CA MET A 1 -3.70 30.43 18.56
C MET A 1 -3.83 29.51 17.35
N GLN A 2 -3.09 29.81 16.27
CA GLN A 2 -3.09 28.95 15.07
C GLN A 2 -2.16 27.77 15.35
N LEU A 3 -2.71 26.57 15.48
CA LEU A 3 -1.91 25.34 15.53
C LEU A 3 -1.22 25.19 14.17
N ARG A 4 0.04 25.63 14.07
CA ARG A 4 0.91 25.24 12.95
C ARG A 4 1.11 23.73 13.07
N VAL A 5 0.37 22.96 12.27
CA VAL A 5 0.61 21.53 12.16
C VAL A 5 1.99 21.34 11.54
N GLU A 6 2.90 20.70 12.26
CA GLU A 6 4.21 20.35 11.73
C GLU A 6 4.04 19.48 10.47
N PRO A 7 4.73 19.78 9.35
CA PRO A 7 4.60 19.02 8.10
C PRO A 7 4.76 17.51 8.26
N ARG A 8 5.68 17.08 9.14
CA ARG A 8 5.90 15.67 9.50
C ARG A 8 4.65 15.03 10.13
N ARG A 9 4.01 15.71 11.09
CA ARG A 9 2.78 15.22 11.73
C ARG A 9 1.62 15.13 10.75
N ALA A 10 1.46 16.13 9.88
CA ALA A 10 0.43 16.12 8.84
C ALA A 10 0.63 14.94 7.88
N ARG A 11 1.88 14.68 7.48
CA ARG A 11 2.26 13.53 6.65
C ARG A 11 1.93 12.20 7.31
N HIS A 12 2.36 12.02 8.56
CA HIS A 12 2.06 10.78 9.31
C HIS A 12 0.56 10.59 9.52
N ALA A 13 -0.19 11.65 9.83
CA ALA A 13 -1.64 11.58 9.94
C ALA A 13 -2.29 11.11 8.63
N LEU A 14 -1.82 11.60 7.47
CA LEU A 14 -2.32 11.16 6.18
C LEU A 14 -2.02 9.67 5.92
N VAL A 15 -0.82 9.21 6.25
CA VAL A 15 -0.45 7.78 6.14
C VAL A 15 -1.36 6.91 7.02
N VAL A 16 -1.61 7.33 8.25
CA VAL A 16 -2.52 6.64 9.17
C VAL A 16 -3.94 6.62 8.60
N LEU A 17 -4.42 7.72 8.02
CA LEU A 17 -5.74 7.77 7.37
C LEU A 17 -5.83 6.82 6.18
N VAL A 18 -4.80 6.73 5.34
CA VAL A 18 -4.73 5.75 4.25
C VAL A 18 -4.82 4.33 4.80
N ALA A 19 -4.06 4.01 5.84
CA ALA A 19 -4.08 2.69 6.46
C ALA A 19 -5.46 2.34 7.04
N LEU A 20 -6.10 3.28 7.73
CA LEU A 20 -7.45 3.12 8.27
C LEU A 20 -8.49 2.95 7.15
N ALA A 21 -8.38 3.70 6.05
CA ALA A 21 -9.27 3.57 4.90
C ALA A 21 -9.15 2.19 4.25
N VAL A 22 -7.93 1.67 4.08
CA VAL A 22 -7.69 0.33 3.55
C VAL A 22 -8.20 -0.75 4.51
N ALA A 23 -7.94 -0.62 5.81
CA ALA A 23 -8.49 -1.54 6.82
C ALA A 23 -10.03 -1.53 6.82
N GLY A 24 -10.63 -0.35 6.71
CA GLY A 24 -12.08 -0.20 6.57
C GLY A 24 -12.61 -0.87 5.30
N ALA A 25 -11.95 -0.64 4.15
CA ALA A 25 -12.33 -1.28 2.89
C ALA A 25 -12.30 -2.81 2.99
N HIS A 26 -11.30 -3.38 3.65
CA HIS A 26 -11.19 -4.82 3.89
C HIS A 26 -12.41 -5.43 4.59
N MET A 27 -13.08 -4.68 5.47
CA MET A 27 -14.31 -5.15 6.13
C MET A 27 -15.47 -5.38 5.15
N PHE A 28 -15.45 -4.71 3.99
CA PHE A 28 -16.53 -4.77 3.00
C PHE A 28 -16.19 -5.65 1.79
N THR A 29 -14.93 -5.99 1.55
CA THR A 29 -14.49 -6.76 0.37
C THR A 29 -14.33 -8.26 0.62
N GLY A 30 -14.77 -8.76 1.78
CA GLY A 30 -14.69 -10.18 2.12
C GLY A 30 -15.62 -11.10 1.29
N PRO A 31 -15.61 -12.41 1.56
CA PRO A 31 -16.41 -13.40 0.81
C PRO A 31 -17.92 -13.12 0.74
N GLN A 32 -18.43 -12.39 1.73
CA GLN A 32 -19.82 -11.96 1.82
C GLN A 32 -20.19 -10.79 0.88
N TYR A 33 -19.22 -10.20 0.16
CA TYR A 33 -19.49 -9.12 -0.79
C TYR A 33 -20.43 -9.60 -1.91
N ARG A 34 -21.52 -8.83 -2.14
CA ARG A 34 -22.57 -9.11 -3.14
C ARG A 34 -22.70 -8.02 -4.22
N GLY A 35 -21.77 -7.07 -4.27
CA GLY A 35 -21.81 -5.97 -5.23
C GLY A 35 -21.30 -6.34 -6.63
N PRO A 36 -21.21 -5.35 -7.53
CA PRO A 36 -20.70 -5.55 -8.90
C PRO A 36 -19.23 -5.98 -8.91
N LEU A 37 -18.79 -6.64 -10.00
CA LEU A 37 -17.41 -7.10 -10.17
C LEU A 37 -16.90 -7.97 -9.01
N ARG A 38 -17.78 -8.78 -8.42
CA ARG A 38 -17.49 -9.59 -7.22
C ARG A 38 -16.17 -10.35 -7.31
N TRP A 39 -15.90 -11.02 -8.43
CA TRP A 39 -14.66 -11.79 -8.64
C TRP A 39 -13.40 -10.94 -8.43
N PHE A 40 -13.40 -9.68 -8.89
CA PHE A 40 -12.29 -8.75 -8.73
C PHE A 40 -12.24 -8.19 -7.31
N VAL A 41 -13.40 -7.83 -6.76
CA VAL A 41 -13.48 -7.23 -5.42
C VAL A 41 -13.04 -8.21 -4.34
N THR A 42 -13.50 -9.45 -4.40
CA THR A 42 -13.13 -10.47 -3.41
C THR A 42 -11.78 -11.13 -3.70
N GLY A 43 -11.28 -11.00 -4.94
CA GLY A 43 -10.08 -11.68 -5.40
C GLY A 43 -8.81 -10.83 -5.44
N TYR A 44 -8.90 -9.52 -5.72
CA TYR A 44 -7.70 -8.71 -6.00
C TYR A 44 -7.69 -7.31 -5.38
N VAL A 45 -8.84 -6.76 -4.95
CA VAL A 45 -8.88 -5.40 -4.41
C VAL A 45 -7.96 -5.25 -3.19
N ILE A 46 -7.94 -6.25 -2.31
CA ILE A 46 -7.09 -6.22 -1.13
C ILE A 46 -5.63 -6.45 -1.49
N ASP A 47 -5.35 -7.29 -2.47
CA ASP A 47 -4.00 -7.48 -3.01
C ASP A 47 -3.44 -6.24 -3.71
N ILE A 48 -4.28 -5.27 -4.08
CA ILE A 48 -3.84 -3.95 -4.54
C ILE A 48 -3.73 -2.96 -3.38
N LEU A 49 -4.75 -2.92 -2.51
CA LEU A 49 -4.83 -1.93 -1.43
C LEU A 49 -3.81 -2.14 -0.31
N LEU A 50 -3.45 -3.39 -0.01
CA LEU A 50 -2.42 -3.72 0.97
C LEU A 50 -1.04 -3.18 0.55
N PRO A 51 -0.50 -3.52 -0.63
CA PRO A 51 0.77 -2.94 -1.10
C PRO A 51 0.72 -1.41 -1.16
N PHE A 52 -0.44 -0.85 -1.57
CA PHE A 52 -0.63 0.59 -1.61
C PHE A 52 -0.43 1.22 -0.21
N SER A 53 -1.11 0.68 0.80
CA SER A 53 -0.98 1.12 2.19
C SER A 53 0.43 0.88 2.75
N SER A 54 1.01 -0.29 2.49
CA SER A 54 2.36 -0.66 2.93
C SER A 54 3.43 0.28 2.37
N TYR A 55 3.30 0.70 1.11
CA TYR A 55 4.19 1.72 0.54
C TYR A 55 4.15 3.01 1.37
N PHE A 56 2.95 3.49 1.75
CA PHE A 56 2.80 4.68 2.58
C PHE A 56 3.35 4.52 4.01
N LEU A 57 3.34 3.31 4.56
CA LEU A 57 4.06 3.03 5.81
C LEU A 57 5.58 3.23 5.64
N LEU A 58 6.16 2.81 4.52
CA LEU A 58 7.59 3.06 4.24
C LEU A 58 7.90 4.54 3.99
N VAL A 59 6.96 5.27 3.37
CA VAL A 59 7.02 6.74 3.23
C VAL A 59 7.08 7.42 4.60
N ALA A 60 6.35 6.93 5.61
CA ALA A 60 6.42 7.48 6.97
C ALA A 60 7.78 7.25 7.66
N ALA A 61 8.52 6.22 7.25
CA ALA A 61 9.80 5.80 7.83
C ALA A 61 11.05 6.32 7.07
N GLU A 62 10.88 7.04 5.94
CA GLU A 62 12.01 7.43 5.09
C GLU A 62 12.92 8.52 5.69
N GLU A 63 12.43 9.24 6.70
CA GLU A 63 13.23 10.21 7.45
C GLU A 63 14.28 9.51 8.32
N ASP A 64 13.93 8.33 8.84
CA ASP A 64 14.76 7.53 9.74
C ASP A 64 15.63 6.51 8.97
N CYS A 65 15.29 6.21 7.70
CA CYS A 65 16.03 5.27 6.86
C CYS A 65 16.32 5.86 5.46
N ALA A 66 17.58 6.24 5.21
CA ALA A 66 18.01 6.89 3.97
C ALA A 66 17.74 6.04 2.71
N ALA A 67 17.78 4.70 2.81
CA ALA A 67 17.49 3.81 1.70
C ALA A 67 16.04 3.95 1.18
N LEU A 68 15.09 4.26 2.07
CA LEU A 68 13.67 4.39 1.73
C LEU A 68 13.31 5.72 1.06
N ARG A 69 14.24 6.69 1.00
CA ARG A 69 14.01 7.96 0.29
C ARG A 69 13.71 7.73 -1.19
N ARG A 70 14.40 6.76 -1.80
CA ARG A 70 14.20 6.36 -3.20
C ARG A 70 12.88 5.63 -3.35
N TRP A 71 11.96 6.19 -4.14
CA TRP A 71 10.63 5.62 -4.35
C TRP A 71 10.65 4.16 -4.84
N TRP A 72 11.58 3.82 -5.73
CA TRP A 72 11.67 2.46 -6.28
C TRP A 72 12.13 1.44 -5.25
N VAL A 73 12.90 1.84 -4.23
CA VAL A 73 13.27 0.95 -3.12
C VAL A 73 12.03 0.56 -2.32
N LYS A 74 11.15 1.52 -2.05
CA LYS A 74 9.87 1.26 -1.35
C LYS A 74 8.99 0.27 -2.15
N VAL A 75 8.89 0.46 -3.47
CA VAL A 75 8.19 -0.48 -4.36
C VAL A 75 8.80 -1.88 -4.27
N LEU A 76 10.13 -2.00 -4.41
CA LEU A 76 10.81 -3.29 -4.36
C LEU A 76 10.62 -3.98 -3.01
N VAL A 77 10.72 -3.26 -1.88
CA VAL A 77 10.51 -3.83 -0.55
C VAL A 77 9.08 -4.35 -0.41
N VAL A 78 8.08 -3.56 -0.80
CA VAL A 78 6.68 -3.97 -0.74
C VAL A 78 6.44 -5.20 -1.61
N CYS A 79 6.86 -5.19 -2.87
CA CYS A 79 6.70 -6.33 -3.77
C CYS A 79 7.41 -7.58 -3.24
N ALA A 80 8.64 -7.45 -2.75
CA ALA A 80 9.40 -8.58 -2.20
C ALA A 80 8.70 -9.19 -0.98
N VAL A 81 8.24 -8.36 -0.03
CA VAL A 81 7.55 -8.83 1.17
C VAL A 81 6.23 -9.50 0.81
N MET A 82 5.39 -8.88 -0.02
CA MET A 82 4.08 -9.45 -0.39
C MET A 82 4.24 -10.75 -1.18
N SER A 83 5.22 -10.81 -2.09
CA SER A 83 5.56 -12.01 -2.87
C SER A 83 5.94 -13.21 -2.01
N THR A 84 6.41 -13.01 -0.77
CA THR A 84 6.74 -14.14 0.12
C THR A 84 5.53 -15.01 0.43
N ALA A 85 4.34 -14.41 0.51
CA ALA A 85 3.10 -15.16 0.72
C ALA A 85 2.86 -16.11 -0.45
N GLU A 86 2.87 -15.60 -1.69
CA GLU A 86 2.64 -16.40 -2.90
C GLU A 86 3.72 -17.46 -3.15
N ILE A 87 4.99 -17.12 -2.91
CA ILE A 87 6.09 -18.08 -3.03
C ILE A 87 5.92 -19.21 -2.01
N ALA A 88 5.49 -18.89 -0.78
CA ALA A 88 5.25 -19.89 0.24
C ALA A 88 4.07 -20.80 -0.12
N GLN A 89 3.00 -20.25 -0.71
CA GLN A 89 1.86 -21.02 -1.22
C GLN A 89 2.29 -21.96 -2.36
N TYR A 90 3.07 -21.46 -3.32
CA TYR A 90 3.65 -22.27 -4.39
C TYR A 90 4.53 -23.42 -3.85
N ALA A 91 5.30 -23.17 -2.78
CA ALA A 91 6.12 -24.18 -2.11
C ALA A 91 5.33 -25.14 -1.20
N GLY A 92 3.99 -25.07 -1.18
CA GLY A 92 3.13 -25.94 -0.37
C GLY A 92 3.09 -25.57 1.13
N ARG A 93 3.53 -24.37 1.50
CA ARG A 93 3.55 -23.86 2.89
C ARG A 93 2.71 -22.57 3.01
N PRO A 94 1.38 -22.66 3.05
CA PRO A 94 0.51 -21.48 3.07
C PRO A 94 0.68 -20.63 4.34
N ILE A 95 1.00 -19.34 4.20
CA ILE A 95 1.20 -18.40 5.33
C ILE A 95 0.00 -17.45 5.52
N PHE A 96 -0.71 -17.08 4.45
CA PHE A 96 -1.87 -16.15 4.52
C PHE A 96 -3.05 -16.57 3.63
N GLY A 97 -2.78 -17.20 2.47
CA GLY A 97 -3.77 -17.83 1.60
C GLY A 97 -3.47 -19.32 1.43
N ARG A 98 -4.35 -20.02 0.71
CA ARG A 98 -4.20 -21.45 0.38
C ARG A 98 -4.11 -21.72 -1.12
N THR A 99 -4.32 -20.70 -1.93
CA THR A 99 -4.48 -20.80 -3.38
C THR A 99 -3.44 -19.90 -4.01
N TYR A 100 -2.47 -20.52 -4.68
CA TYR A 100 -1.50 -19.79 -5.49
C TYR A 100 -2.20 -19.16 -6.70
N ASP A 101 -2.10 -17.85 -6.84
CA ASP A 101 -2.54 -17.11 -8.04
C ASP A 101 -1.39 -16.23 -8.57
N PRO A 102 -0.83 -16.55 -9.75
CA PRO A 102 0.21 -15.72 -10.36
C PRO A 102 -0.19 -14.26 -10.58
N TRP A 103 -1.48 -13.96 -10.70
CA TRP A 103 -1.97 -12.59 -10.87
C TRP A 103 -1.80 -11.74 -9.61
N ASP A 104 -1.59 -12.35 -8.45
CA ASP A 104 -1.33 -11.64 -7.21
C ASP A 104 -0.01 -10.87 -7.27
N PHE A 105 1.02 -11.39 -7.97
CA PHE A 105 2.24 -10.63 -8.22
C PHE A 105 1.97 -9.34 -8.99
N ALA A 106 1.07 -9.39 -9.98
CA ALA A 106 0.68 -8.23 -10.76
C ALA A 106 -0.16 -7.25 -9.92
N ALA A 107 -1.05 -7.76 -9.07
CA ALA A 107 -1.81 -6.96 -8.11
C ALA A 107 -0.88 -6.23 -7.12
N TYR A 108 0.11 -6.94 -6.57
CA TYR A 108 1.10 -6.37 -5.65
C TYR A 108 1.93 -5.27 -6.31
N ALA A 109 2.46 -5.54 -7.51
CA ALA A 109 3.19 -4.55 -8.29
C ALA A 109 2.31 -3.35 -8.64
N GLY A 110 1.07 -3.59 -9.07
CA GLY A 110 0.10 -2.56 -9.39
C GLY A 110 -0.22 -1.66 -8.20
N GLY A 111 -0.49 -2.23 -7.03
CA GLY A 111 -0.73 -1.49 -5.79
C GLY A 111 0.45 -0.64 -5.35
N ALA A 112 1.65 -1.21 -5.38
CA ALA A 112 2.89 -0.50 -5.02
C ALA A 112 3.21 0.64 -6.00
N LEU A 113 3.07 0.40 -7.30
CA LEU A 113 3.27 1.42 -8.34
C LEU A 113 2.21 2.52 -8.28
N LEU A 114 0.95 2.16 -7.99
CA LEU A 114 -0.12 3.14 -7.80
C LEU A 114 0.16 4.04 -6.58
N ALA A 115 0.67 3.47 -5.48
CA ALA A 115 1.08 4.26 -4.33
C ALA A 115 2.29 5.15 -4.63
N ALA A 116 3.29 4.64 -5.35
CA ALA A 116 4.41 5.45 -5.82
C ALA A 116 3.94 6.60 -6.70
N TRP A 117 3.02 6.36 -7.64
CA TRP A 117 2.41 7.42 -8.44
C TRP A 117 1.68 8.44 -7.55
N ALA A 118 0.88 7.99 -6.58
CA ALA A 118 0.17 8.89 -5.67
C ALA A 118 1.15 9.76 -4.86
N ASP A 119 2.18 9.16 -4.26
CA ASP A 119 3.24 9.84 -3.49
C ASP A 119 4.02 10.86 -4.32
N ARG A 120 4.36 10.54 -5.58
CA ARG A 120 5.25 11.36 -6.41
C ARG A 120 4.50 12.40 -7.25
N VAL A 121 3.26 12.11 -7.63
CA VAL A 121 2.51 12.89 -8.61
C VAL A 121 1.29 13.55 -7.95
N LEU A 122 0.45 12.78 -7.26
CA LEU A 122 -0.82 13.29 -6.76
C LEU A 122 -0.64 14.15 -5.50
N LEU A 123 -0.01 13.61 -4.46
CA LEU A 123 0.08 14.26 -3.15
C LEU A 123 0.87 15.58 -3.14
N PRO A 124 1.99 15.75 -3.88
CA PRO A 124 2.67 17.04 -3.96
C PRO A 124 1.82 18.14 -4.62
N ARG A 125 0.83 17.78 -5.45
CA ARG A 125 -0.09 18.72 -6.09
C ARG A 125 -1.26 19.11 -5.19
N VAL A 126 -1.70 18.18 -4.33
CA VAL A 126 -2.87 18.37 -3.46
C VAL A 126 -2.48 18.98 -2.12
N PHE A 127 -1.32 18.60 -1.57
CA PHE A 127 -0.91 18.97 -0.22
C PHE A 127 0.41 19.73 -0.22
N GLY A 128 0.37 21.02 0.16
CA GLY A 128 1.56 21.87 0.22
C GLY A 128 2.61 21.44 1.25
N PHE A 129 2.26 20.59 2.22
CA PHE A 129 3.20 20.01 3.19
C PHE A 129 3.89 18.74 2.68
N TRP A 130 3.46 18.18 1.55
CA TRP A 130 4.01 16.95 1.00
C TRP A 130 5.28 17.25 0.20
N ALA A 131 6.43 17.15 0.87
CA ALA A 131 7.72 17.33 0.22
C ALA A 131 7.96 16.23 -0.82
N ARG A 132 8.56 16.60 -1.96
CA ARG A 132 9.07 15.62 -2.92
C ARG A 132 10.28 14.94 -2.27
N GLY A 133 10.12 13.72 -1.75
CA GLY A 133 11.26 12.82 -1.55
C GLY A 133 12.01 12.68 -2.87
N GLU A 134 13.33 12.59 -2.88
CA GLU A 134 14.11 12.53 -4.15
C GLU A 134 13.90 11.20 -4.90
#